data_AF-A0A382SRV6-F1
#
_entry.id   AF-A0A382SRV6-F1
#
_cell.length_a   1.000
_cell.length_b   1.000
_cell.length_c   1.000
_cell.angle_alpha   90.00
_cell.angle_beta   90.00
_cell.angle_gamma   90.00
#
_symmetry.space_group_name_H-M   'P 1'
#
loop_
_entity.id
_entity.type
_entity.pdbx_description
1 polymer ?
#
loop_
_entity_poly.entity_id
_entity_poly.type
_entity_poly.pdbx_seq_one_letter_code
_entity_poly.pdbx_strand_id
1 'polypeptide(L)'
;MSRESKKALYLLGERLIKYRWPVTILVVLVTVWFGWHASRLFMITSFGDLLPQSHPFIKIHNRYAKDFGGANNIVMMVETEEGHLFDVEKLAQIYLITEEIDKVYGVNHNQIDSIG
;
A
#
# COMPACT_ATOMS: atom_id res chain seq x y z
N MET A 1 -8.47 29.30 -36.64
CA MET A 1 -9.53 28.26 -36.61
C MET A 1 -10.33 28.32 -37.90
N SER A 2 -10.43 27.20 -38.62
CA SER A 2 -11.20 27.08 -39.86
C SER A 2 -12.68 27.46 -39.64
N ARG A 3 -13.30 28.11 -40.64
CA ARG A 3 -14.74 28.48 -40.63
C ARG A 3 -15.64 27.27 -40.33
N GLU A 4 -15.23 26.09 -40.76
CA GLU A 4 -15.92 24.82 -40.54
C GLU A 4 -15.91 24.39 -39.06
N SER A 5 -14.78 24.56 -38.35
CA SER A 5 -14.67 24.24 -36.93
C SER A 5 -15.58 25.13 -36.08
N LYS A 6 -15.74 26.40 -36.45
CA LYS A 6 -16.66 27.33 -35.76
C LYS A 6 -18.11 26.88 -35.92
N LYS A 7 -18.54 26.56 -37.14
CA LYS A 7 -19.90 26.06 -37.41
C LYS A 7 -20.19 24.78 -36.63
N ALA A 8 -19.26 23.83 -36.62
CA ALA A 8 -19.40 22.58 -35.87
C ALA A 8 -19.56 22.82 -34.36
N LEU A 9 -18.78 23.75 -33.78
CA LEU A 9 -18.89 24.12 -32.37
C LEU A 9 -20.25 24.75 -32.03
N TYR A 10 -20.75 25.65 -32.89
CA TYR A 10 -22.06 26.27 -32.69
C TYR A 10 -23.20 25.24 -32.77
N LEU A 11 -23.16 24.35 -33.76
CA LEU A 11 -24.15 23.28 -33.94
C LEU A 11 -24.16 22.31 -32.75
N LEU A 12 -22.98 21.98 -32.23
CA LEU A 12 -22.82 21.11 -31.07
C LEU A 12 -23.29 21.80 -29.79
N GLY A 13 -22.96 23.08 -29.60
CA GLY A 13 -23.42 23.91 -28.49
C GLY A 13 -24.94 24.06 -28.44
N GLU A 14 -25.58 24.37 -29.57
CA GLU A 14 -27.05 24.46 -29.68
C GLU A 14 -27.72 23.12 -29.32
N ARG A 15 -27.13 22.00 -29.76
CA ARG A 15 -27.66 20.67 -29.47
C ARG A 15 -27.51 20.29 -27.99
N LEU A 16 -26.41 20.66 -27.36
CA LEU A 16 -26.21 20.50 -25.92
C LEU A 16 -27.21 21.34 -25.10
N ILE A 17 -27.47 22.59 -25.50
CA ILE A 17 -28.44 23.47 -24.82
C ILE A 17 -29.88 22.95 -24.98
N LYS A 18 -30.21 22.41 -26.15
CA LYS A 18 -31.53 21.80 -26.43
C LYS A 18 -31.79 20.57 -25.55
N TYR A 19 -30.77 19.75 -25.31
CA TYR A 19 -30.86 18.55 -24.45
C TYR A 19 -30.19 18.76 -23.09
N ARG A 20 -30.30 19.98 -22.52
CA ARG A 20 -29.60 20.34 -21.28
C ARG A 20 -29.84 19.37 -20.12
N TRP A 21 -31.07 18.85 -19.97
CA TRP A 21 -31.41 17.93 -18.88
C TRP A 21 -30.69 16.57 -19.01
N PRO A 22 -30.79 15.85 -20.14
CA PRO A 22 -30.00 14.64 -20.38
C PRO A 22 -28.49 14.84 -20.24
N VAL A 23 -27.95 15.94 -20.78
CA VAL A 23 -26.52 16.26 -20.72
C VAL A 23 -26.07 16.50 -19.28
N THR A 24 -26.83 17.28 -18.50
CA THR A 24 -26.53 17.54 -17.10
C THR A 24 -26.59 16.26 -16.27
N ILE A 25 -27.60 15.41 -16.47
CA ILE A 25 -27.71 14.11 -15.78
C ILE A 25 -26.49 13.24 -16.09
N LEU A 26 -26.09 13.15 -17.35
CA LEU A 26 -24.91 12.39 -17.76
C LEU A 26 -23.64 12.90 -17.07
N VAL A 27 -23.43 14.22 -17.07
CA VAL A 27 -22.27 14.84 -16.40
C VAL A 27 -22.29 14.53 -14.91
N VAL A 28 -23.44 14.72 -14.24
CA VAL A 28 -23.58 14.42 -12.81
C VAL A 28 -23.30 12.95 -12.51
N LEU A 29 -23.81 12.01 -13.31
CA LEU A 29 -23.54 10.59 -13.15
C LEU A 29 -22.05 10.26 -13.27
N VAL A 30 -21.38 10.82 -14.28
CA VAL A 30 -19.93 10.66 -14.47
C VAL A 30 -19.16 11.28 -13.31
N THR A 31 -19.56 12.46 -12.84
CA THR A 31 -18.95 13.13 -11.67
C THR A 31 -19.11 12.30 -10.40
N VAL A 32 -20.31 11.78 -10.11
CA VAL A 32 -20.56 10.92 -8.94
C VAL A 32 -19.75 9.63 -9.04
N TRP A 33 -19.66 9.04 -10.24
CA TRP A 33 -18.85 7.85 -10.48
C TRP A 33 -17.38 8.09 -10.16
N PHE A 34 -16.79 9.17 -10.68
CA PHE A 34 -15.41 9.55 -10.34
C PHE A 34 -15.26 9.88 -8.85
N GLY A 35 -16.21 10.59 -8.25
CA GLY A 35 -16.19 10.92 -6.82
C GLY A 35 -16.20 9.68 -5.92
N TRP A 36 -16.97 8.64 -6.31
CA TRP A 36 -16.98 7.37 -5.60
C TRP A 36 -15.65 6.61 -5.71
N HIS A 37 -15.02 6.61 -6.89
CA HIS A 37 -13.70 6.00 -7.03
C HIS A 37 -12.62 6.79 -6.29
N ALA A 38 -12.72 8.12 -6.30
CA ALA A 38 -11.79 8.98 -5.58
C ALA A 38 -11.84 8.74 -4.06
N SER A 39 -13.03 8.51 -3.47
CA SER A 39 -13.15 8.20 -2.04
C SER A 39 -12.58 6.84 -1.64
N ARG A 40 -12.30 5.97 -2.61
CA ARG A 40 -11.67 4.65 -2.41
C ARG A 40 -10.17 4.64 -2.65
N LEU A 41 -9.58 5.78 -2.99
CA LEU A 41 -8.13 5.89 -3.16
C LEU A 41 -7.46 5.86 -1.78
N PHE A 42 -6.78 4.74 -1.49
CA PHE A 42 -5.88 4.64 -0.35
C PHE A 42 -4.47 5.02 -0.79
N MET A 43 -3.88 6.04 -0.15
CA MET A 43 -2.49 6.42 -0.40
C MET A 43 -1.58 5.53 0.42
N ILE A 44 -0.89 4.60 -0.25
CA ILE A 44 0.17 3.80 0.36
C ILE A 44 1.50 4.32 -0.19
N THR A 45 2.31 4.95 0.64
CA THR A 45 3.65 5.40 0.24
C THR A 45 4.66 4.30 0.56
N SER A 46 4.90 3.41 -0.40
CA SER A 46 6.04 2.49 -0.36
C SER A 46 7.25 3.17 -0.99
N PHE A 47 8.34 3.34 -0.24
CA PHE A 47 9.61 3.87 -0.78
C PHE A 47 10.10 3.07 -2.00
N GLY A 48 9.84 1.76 -2.03
CA GLY A 48 10.20 0.91 -3.16
C GLY A 48 9.55 1.34 -4.48
N ASP A 49 8.34 1.91 -4.44
CA ASP A 49 7.59 2.30 -5.63
C ASP A 49 8.14 3.58 -6.28
N LEU A 50 8.91 4.37 -5.53
CA LEU A 50 9.61 5.57 -6.02
C LEU A 50 10.86 5.22 -6.83
N LEU A 51 11.33 3.97 -6.76
CA LEU A 51 12.53 3.52 -7.46
C LEU A 51 12.24 3.20 -8.94
N PRO A 52 13.22 3.35 -9.84
CA PRO A 52 13.06 3.01 -11.27
C PRO A 52 12.91 1.50 -11.46
N GLN A 53 11.66 1.02 -11.50
CA GLN A 53 11.31 -0.41 -11.56
C GLN A 53 11.85 -1.12 -12.82
N SER A 54 12.16 -0.38 -13.88
CA SER A 54 12.77 -0.93 -15.10
C SER A 54 14.23 -1.34 -14.93
N HIS A 55 14.93 -0.82 -13.92
CA HIS A 55 16.36 -1.00 -13.73
C HIS A 55 16.72 -2.44 -13.30
N PRO A 56 17.74 -3.09 -13.89
CA PRO A 56 18.12 -4.47 -13.57
C PRO A 56 18.39 -4.72 -12.07
N PHE A 57 19.08 -3.81 -11.38
CA PHE A 57 19.32 -3.93 -9.93
C PHE A 57 18.03 -3.94 -9.11
N ILE A 58 17.04 -3.10 -9.47
CA ILE A 58 15.75 -3.06 -8.76
C ILE A 58 14.98 -4.37 -8.99
N LYS A 59 15.07 -4.95 -10.20
CA LYS A 59 14.48 -6.28 -10.47
C LYS A 59 15.11 -7.39 -9.66
N ILE A 60 16.43 -7.37 -9.47
CA ILE A 60 17.15 -8.34 -8.63
C ILE A 60 16.75 -8.13 -7.17
N HIS A 61 16.79 -6.88 -6.68
CA HIS A 61 16.36 -6.55 -5.33
C HIS A 61 14.93 -7.03 -5.07
N ASN A 62 13.95 -6.66 -5.91
CA ASN A 62 12.55 -7.08 -5.75
C ASN A 62 12.36 -8.61 -5.78
N ARG A 63 13.24 -9.35 -6.47
CA ARG A 63 13.20 -10.82 -6.51
C ARG A 63 13.61 -11.44 -5.18
N TYR A 64 14.65 -10.90 -4.54
CA TYR A 64 15.26 -11.50 -3.34
C TYR A 64 14.93 -10.78 -2.03
N ALA A 65 14.38 -9.56 -2.09
CA ALA A 65 14.10 -8.75 -0.90
C ALA A 65 13.13 -9.42 0.08
N LYS A 66 12.28 -10.34 -0.38
CA LYS A 66 11.39 -11.11 0.50
C LYS A 66 12.14 -12.15 1.34
N ASP A 67 13.25 -12.67 0.81
CA ASP A 67 14.01 -13.75 1.43
C ASP A 67 14.99 -13.22 2.49
N PHE A 68 15.47 -11.98 2.34
CA PHE A 68 16.47 -11.35 3.23
C PHE A 68 15.89 -10.44 4.32
N GLY A 69 14.57 -10.46 4.54
CA GLY A 69 13.89 -9.59 5.49
C GLY A 69 13.27 -8.37 4.80
N GLY A 70 11.97 -8.18 5.03
CA GLY A 70 11.23 -7.04 4.48
C GLY A 70 11.46 -5.75 5.26
N ALA A 71 10.87 -4.65 4.79
CA ALA A 71 10.84 -3.39 5.54
C ALA A 71 10.00 -3.47 6.83
N ASN A 72 9.12 -4.47 6.92
CA ASN A 72 8.21 -4.66 8.04
C ASN A 72 8.84 -5.60 9.08
N ASN A 73 9.80 -5.09 9.85
CA ASN A 73 10.41 -5.82 10.95
C ASN A 73 9.83 -5.33 12.29
N ILE A 74 9.61 -6.27 13.21
CA ILE A 74 9.21 -5.97 14.59
C ILE A 74 10.40 -6.33 15.48
N VAL A 75 10.81 -5.38 16.32
CA VAL A 75 11.87 -5.59 17.31
C VAL A 75 11.25 -5.54 18.70
N MET A 76 11.48 -6.58 19.49
CA MET A 76 11.05 -6.65 20.89
C MET A 76 12.27 -6.70 21.79
N MET A 77 12.25 -5.88 22.83
CA MET A 77 13.30 -5.84 23.84
C MET A 77 12.73 -6.39 25.15
N VAL A 78 13.44 -7.33 25.75
CA VAL A 78 13.09 -7.93 27.05
C VAL A 78 14.13 -7.50 28.06
N GLU A 79 13.66 -6.96 29.19
CA GLU A 79 14.47 -6.55 30.33
C GLU A 79 14.02 -7.31 31.58
N THR A 80 14.94 -7.59 32.50
CA THR A 80 14.63 -8.17 33.81
C THR A 80 14.78 -7.11 34.89
N GLU A 81 13.73 -6.90 35.69
CA GLU A 81 13.74 -5.92 36.79
C GLU A 81 14.59 -6.39 37.98
N GLU A 82 14.59 -7.71 38.22
CA GLU A 82 15.32 -8.35 39.31
C GLU A 82 16.11 -9.55 38.79
N GLY A 83 17.31 -9.78 39.35
CA GLY A 83 18.16 -10.93 39.00
C GLY A 83 18.96 -10.75 37.70
N HIS A 84 19.32 -11.88 37.06
CA HIS A 84 20.11 -11.90 35.83
C HIS A 84 19.30 -12.46 34.66
N LEU A 85 19.49 -11.90 33.46
CA LEU A 85 18.78 -12.34 32.26
C LEU A 85 19.03 -13.83 31.93
N PHE A 86 20.20 -14.34 32.29
CA PHE A 86 20.64 -15.70 32.00
C PHE A 86 20.13 -16.75 33.00
N ASP A 87 19.22 -16.38 33.90
CA ASP A 87 18.56 -17.34 34.78
C ASP A 87 17.64 -18.26 33.95
N VAL A 88 17.62 -19.55 34.30
CA VAL A 88 16.89 -20.59 33.53
C VAL A 88 15.42 -20.23 33.35
N GLU A 89 14.79 -19.69 34.39
CA GLU A 89 13.39 -19.29 34.38
C GLU A 89 13.12 -18.13 33.41
N LYS A 90 14.05 -17.16 33.30
CA LYS A 90 13.93 -16.02 32.40
C LYS A 90 14.19 -16.43 30.95
N LEU A 91 15.18 -17.29 30.71
CA LEU A 91 15.43 -17.87 29.39
C LEU A 91 14.25 -18.70 28.90
N ALA A 92 13.60 -19.47 29.79
CA ALA A 92 12.38 -20.20 29.46
C ALA A 92 11.22 -19.25 29.06
N GLN A 93 11.10 -18.10 29.72
CA GLN A 93 10.12 -17.08 29.33
C GLN A 93 10.43 -16.49 27.95
N ILE A 94 11.69 -16.19 27.64
CA ILE A 94 12.11 -15.69 26.31
C ILE A 94 11.83 -16.72 25.22
N TYR A 95 12.09 -18.00 25.50
CA TYR A 95 11.76 -19.11 24.61
C TYR A 95 10.24 -19.16 24.33
N LEU A 96 9.41 -19.09 25.36
CA LEU A 96 7.94 -19.08 25.22
C LEU A 96 7.47 -17.85 24.42
N ILE A 97 8.02 -16.67 24.69
CA ILE A 97 7.71 -15.46 23.92
C ILE A 97 8.02 -15.69 22.43
N THR A 98 9.21 -16.25 22.13
CA THR A 98 9.64 -16.55 20.76
C THR A 98 8.68 -17.53 20.07
N GLU A 99 8.26 -18.59 20.77
CA GLU A 99 7.33 -19.60 20.25
C GLU A 99 5.92 -19.03 20.01
N GLU A 100 5.46 -18.10 20.86
CA GLU A 100 4.17 -17.44 20.68
C GLU A 100 4.20 -16.43 19.52
N ILE A 101 5.33 -15.73 19.30
CA ILE A 101 5.52 -14.86 18.12
C ILE A 101 5.46 -15.68 16.83
N ASP A 102 6.06 -16.87 16.84
CA ASP A 102 6.01 -17.78 15.68
C ASP A 102 4.59 -18.20 15.29
N LYS A 103 3.65 -18.19 16.24
CA LYS A 103 2.23 -18.50 16.00
C LYS A 103 1.42 -17.31 15.48
N VAL A 104 1.96 -16.09 15.48
CA VAL A 104 1.24 -14.89 15.06
C VAL A 104 0.99 -14.89 13.56
N TYR A 105 -0.25 -14.58 13.16
CA TYR A 105 -0.64 -14.51 11.75
C TYR A 105 0.19 -13.48 10.98
N GLY A 106 0.84 -13.93 9.90
CA GLY A 106 1.62 -13.09 8.99
C GLY A 106 3.10 -12.94 9.36
N VAL A 107 3.56 -13.58 10.44
CA VAL A 107 4.99 -13.69 10.74
C VAL A 107 5.68 -14.64 9.76
N ASN A 108 6.92 -14.32 9.41
CA ASN A 108 7.78 -15.20 8.63
C ASN A 108 8.61 -16.08 9.58
N HIS A 109 8.19 -17.33 9.75
CA HIS A 109 8.82 -18.32 10.63
C HIS A 109 10.33 -18.48 10.39
N ASN A 110 10.79 -18.29 9.15
CA ASN A 110 12.21 -18.43 8.78
C ASN A 110 13.06 -17.19 9.12
N GLN A 111 12.44 -16.11 9.61
CA GLN A 111 13.08 -14.82 9.90
C GLN A 111 12.86 -14.38 11.36
N ILE A 112 12.45 -15.30 12.23
CA ILE A 112 12.46 -15.07 13.67
C ILE A 112 13.88 -15.33 14.17
N ASP A 113 14.49 -14.30 14.75
CA ASP A 113 15.81 -14.37 15.35
C ASP A 113 15.70 -14.03 16.84
N SER A 114 16.24 -14.90 17.68
CA SER A 114 16.17 -14.81 19.14
C SER A 114 17.43 -15.42 19.74
N ILE A 115 17.66 -15.14 21.02
CA ILE A 115 18.82 -15.60 21.78
C ILE A 115 18.72 -17.09 22.21
N GLY A 116 17.68 -17.81 21.80
CA GLY A 116 17.36 -19.19 22.21
C GLY A 116 17.19 -20.14 21.03
#